data_AF-A0A0H2SFT7-F1
#
_entry.id   AF-A0A0H2SFT7-F1
#
_cell.length_a   1.000
_cell.length_b   1.000
_cell.length_c   1.000
_cell.angle_alpha   90.00
_cell.angle_beta   90.00
_cell.angle_gamma   90.00
#
_symmetry.space_group_name_H-M   'P 1'
#
loop_
_entity.id
_entity.type
_entity.pdbx_description
1 polymer ?
#
loop_
_entity_poly.entity_id
_entity_poly.type
_entity_poly.pdbx_seq_one_letter_code
_entity_poly.pdbx_strand_id
1 'polypeptide(L)'
;MKRLPIGDSDFKTVIEDNAYYIDKSMLIKEIITGGRVILITRPRRFGKTLNISMLEYFFKNDEDNKHLFENLKIYEEKEIIEKHLNKYPVIYLTFKDLKAA
;
A
#
# COMPACT_ATOMS: atom_id res chain seq x y z
N MET A 1 -11.91 18.20 -10.53
CA MET A 1 -12.34 16.80 -10.37
C MET A 1 -11.08 15.93 -10.51
N LYS A 2 -10.78 15.03 -9.56
CA LYS A 2 -9.56 14.19 -9.63
C LYS A 2 -9.72 13.10 -10.69
N ARG A 3 -8.64 12.75 -11.39
CA ARG A 3 -8.61 11.66 -12.38
C ARG A 3 -8.85 10.32 -11.69
N LEU A 4 -9.73 9.47 -12.22
CA LEU A 4 -9.84 8.08 -11.76
C LEU A 4 -8.63 7.29 -12.27
N PRO A 5 -7.83 6.64 -11.39
CA PRO A 5 -6.62 5.90 -11.78
C PRO A 5 -6.97 4.50 -12.33
N ILE A 6 -7.76 4.46 -13.41
CA ILE A 6 -8.22 3.20 -14.01
C ILE A 6 -7.03 2.47 -14.65
N GLY A 7 -6.79 1.24 -14.20
CA GLY A 7 -5.68 0.41 -14.71
C GLY A 7 -4.36 0.63 -13.99
N ASP A 8 -4.26 1.69 -13.19
CA ASP A 8 -3.13 1.90 -12.30
C ASP A 8 -3.28 1.05 -11.04
N SER A 9 -2.17 0.50 -10.57
CA SER A 9 -2.11 -0.31 -9.35
C SER A 9 -0.86 -0.02 -8.54
N ASP A 10 -0.10 1.01 -8.91
CA ASP A 10 1.04 1.49 -8.16
C ASP A 10 0.59 2.58 -7.19
N PHE A 11 0.80 2.36 -5.90
CA PHE A 11 0.32 3.28 -4.86
C PHE A 11 1.01 4.64 -4.95
N LYS A 12 2.33 4.66 -5.17
CA LYS A 12 3.13 5.89 -5.28
C LYS A 12 2.62 6.78 -6.41
N THR A 13 2.47 6.21 -7.61
CA THR A 13 1.93 6.92 -8.79
C THR A 13 0.55 7.50 -8.49
N VAL A 14 -0.35 6.73 -7.88
CA VAL A 14 -1.71 7.20 -7.56
C VAL A 14 -1.71 8.40 -6.61
N ILE A 15 -0.81 8.43 -5.61
CA ILE A 15 -0.70 9.54 -4.66
C ILE A 15 -0.02 10.75 -5.30
N GLU A 16 1.11 10.55 -6.00
CA GLU A 16 1.90 11.63 -6.61
C GLU A 16 1.16 12.31 -7.78
N ASP A 17 0.38 11.57 -8.56
CA ASP A 17 -0.50 12.12 -9.62
C ASP A 17 -1.69 12.91 -9.05
N ASN A 18 -1.86 12.95 -7.72
CA ASN A 18 -3.05 13.48 -7.06
C ASN A 18 -4.35 12.88 -7.63
N ALA A 19 -4.31 11.59 -7.99
CA ALA A 19 -5.44 10.86 -8.55
C ALA A 19 -6.51 10.61 -7.49
N TYR A 20 -7.69 10.17 -7.93
CA TYR A 20 -8.76 9.80 -7.01
C TYR A 20 -8.38 8.49 -6.29
N TYR A 21 -8.07 8.61 -5.00
CA TYR A 21 -7.70 7.51 -4.12
C TYR A 21 -8.68 7.41 -2.96
N ILE A 22 -9.15 6.20 -2.67
CA ILE A 22 -9.94 5.90 -1.47
C ILE A 22 -8.96 5.40 -0.42
N ASP A 23 -8.80 6.17 0.65
CA ASP A 23 -7.86 5.85 1.71
C ASP A 23 -8.22 4.54 2.43
N LYS A 24 -7.37 3.53 2.25
CA LYS A 24 -7.38 2.22 2.93
C LYS A 24 -6.11 1.99 3.76
N SER A 25 -5.38 3.05 4.09
CA SER A 25 -4.09 2.97 4.78
C SER A 25 -4.14 2.31 6.16
N MET A 26 -5.31 2.30 6.82
CA MET A 26 -5.50 1.57 8.09
C MET A 26 -5.30 0.05 7.95
N LEU A 27 -5.31 -0.51 6.73
CA LEU A 27 -4.89 -1.88 6.48
C LEU A 27 -3.47 -2.16 7.00
N ILE A 28 -2.58 -1.17 6.98
CA ILE A 28 -1.22 -1.29 7.53
C ILE A 28 -1.28 -1.63 9.01
N LYS A 29 -2.09 -0.91 9.78
CA LYS A 29 -2.31 -1.18 11.21
C LYS A 29 -2.89 -2.56 11.42
N GLU A 30 -3.93 -2.93 10.66
CA GLU A 30 -4.53 -4.27 10.72
C GLU A 30 -3.52 -5.38 10.45
N ILE A 31 -2.53 -5.15 9.58
CA ILE A 31 -1.47 -6.12 9.29
C ILE A 31 -0.46 -6.22 10.43
N ILE A 32 -0.05 -5.09 11.00
CA ILE A 32 0.92 -5.04 12.10
C ILE A 32 0.34 -5.62 13.39
N THR A 33 -0.92 -5.31 13.69
CA THR A 33 -1.61 -5.77 14.92
C THR A 33 -2.40 -7.05 14.70
N GLY A 34 -2.43 -7.57 13.48
CA GLY A 34 -3.28 -8.69 13.07
C GLY A 34 -2.86 -10.04 13.63
N GLY A 35 -3.73 -11.03 13.46
CA GLY A 35 -3.47 -12.41 13.86
C GLY A 35 -2.42 -13.08 12.96
N ARG A 36 -2.02 -14.31 13.32
CA ARG A 36 -1.00 -15.11 12.59
C ARG A 36 -1.29 -15.28 11.09
N VAL A 37 -2.56 -15.16 10.68
CA VAL A 37 -3.01 -15.30 9.29
C VAL A 37 -3.99 -14.18 8.97
N ILE A 38 -3.76 -13.48 7.86
CA ILE A 38 -4.64 -12.44 7.33
C ILE A 38 -5.14 -12.87 5.95
N LEU A 39 -6.46 -13.08 5.82
CA LEU A 39 -7.08 -13.45 4.56
C LEU A 39 -7.62 -12.21 3.84
N ILE A 40 -6.95 -11.81 2.76
CA ILE A 40 -7.50 -10.82 1.84
C ILE A 40 -8.42 -11.56 0.85
N THR A 41 -9.74 -11.43 1.05
CA THR A 41 -10.76 -12.13 0.24
C THR A 41 -10.67 -11.76 -1.25
N ARG A 42 -11.37 -12.47 -2.15
CA ARG A 42 -11.20 -12.39 -3.62
C ARG A 42 -12.21 -11.51 -4.41
N PRO A 43 -12.78 -10.38 -3.95
CA PRO A 43 -13.55 -9.54 -4.86
C PRO A 43 -12.66 -8.94 -5.96
N ARG A 44 -13.06 -9.11 -7.22
CA ARG A 44 -12.37 -8.58 -8.41
C ARG A 44 -12.40 -7.04 -8.38
N ARG A 45 -11.31 -6.40 -8.82
CA ARG A 45 -11.15 -4.92 -8.84
C ARG A 45 -11.27 -4.21 -7.50
N PHE A 46 -11.10 -4.91 -6.39
CA PHE A 46 -11.22 -4.30 -5.05
C PHE A 46 -9.95 -3.54 -4.57
N GLY A 47 -8.97 -3.33 -5.46
CA GLY A 47 -7.73 -2.62 -5.14
C GLY A 47 -6.70 -3.44 -4.35
N LYS A 48 -6.71 -4.78 -4.45
CA LYS A 48 -5.74 -5.63 -3.73
C LYS A 48 -4.31 -5.34 -4.14
N THR A 49 -4.03 -5.27 -5.45
CA THR A 49 -2.70 -4.98 -5.97
C THR A 49 -2.22 -3.60 -5.51
N LEU A 50 -3.10 -2.58 -5.58
CA LEU A 50 -2.83 -1.25 -5.08
C LEU A 50 -2.49 -1.26 -3.58
N ASN A 51 -3.26 -1.98 -2.77
CA ASN A 51 -2.99 -2.11 -1.35
C ASN A 51 -1.69 -2.86 -1.05
N ILE A 52 -1.32 -3.88 -1.84
CA ILE A 52 -0.03 -4.58 -1.67
C ILE A 52 1.13 -3.65 -2.02
N SER A 53 1.01 -2.85 -3.09
CA SER A 53 1.98 -1.80 -3.43
C SER A 53 2.06 -0.74 -2.31
N MET A 54 0.95 -0.35 -1.69
CA MET A 54 0.97 0.53 -0.52
C MET A 54 1.78 -0.05 0.64
N LEU A 55 1.62 -1.35 0.94
CA LEU A 55 2.39 -2.02 2.00
C LEU A 55 3.89 -2.07 1.67
N GLU A 56 4.23 -2.31 0.41
CA GLU A 56 5.61 -2.27 -0.07
C GLU A 56 6.25 -0.91 0.22
N TYR A 57 5.64 0.20 -0.26
CA TYR A 57 6.16 1.54 -0.01
C TYR A 57 6.21 1.91 1.47
N PHE A 58 5.27 1.38 2.27
CA PHE A 58 5.24 1.63 3.71
C PHE A 58 6.43 0.98 4.42
N PHE A 59 6.74 -0.27 4.12
CA PHE A 59 7.77 -1.01 4.87
C PHE A 59 9.18 -0.84 4.31
N LYS A 60 9.34 -0.66 2.99
CA LYS A 60 10.66 -0.69 2.31
C LYS A 60 11.58 0.44 2.77
N ASN A 61 12.86 0.14 3.02
CA ASN A 61 13.85 1.06 3.56
C ASN A 61 14.87 1.59 2.53
N ASP A 62 14.59 1.45 1.24
CA ASP A 62 15.47 1.83 0.14
C ASP A 62 15.31 3.31 -0.30
N GLU A 63 14.19 3.95 0.04
CA GLU A 63 13.91 5.37 -0.18
C GLU A 63 13.05 5.94 0.96
N ASP A 64 13.04 7.28 1.12
CA ASP A 64 12.11 7.95 2.03
C ASP A 64 10.72 8.05 1.38
N ASN A 65 9.74 7.35 1.94
CA ASN A 65 8.37 7.30 1.42
C ASN A 65 7.38 8.05 2.29
N LYS A 66 7.85 8.83 3.26
CA LYS A 66 6.98 9.49 4.24
C LYS A 66 5.93 10.39 3.60
N HIS A 67 6.31 11.13 2.56
CA HIS A 67 5.42 12.02 1.81
C HIS A 67 4.19 11.30 1.22
N LEU A 68 4.30 10.01 0.90
CA LEU A 68 3.20 9.22 0.35
C LEU A 68 2.07 8.98 1.38
N PHE A 69 2.36 9.12 2.67
CA PHE A 69 1.43 8.81 3.75
C PHE A 69 0.91 10.05 4.48
N GLU A 70 1.53 11.23 4.34
CA GLU A 70 1.25 12.43 5.17
C GLU A 70 -0.24 12.83 5.23
N ASN A 71 -0.99 12.59 4.15
CA ASN A 71 -2.40 12.93 4.03
C ASN A 71 -3.35 11.72 4.21
N LEU A 72 -2.85 10.60 4.70
CA LEU A 72 -3.59 9.35 4.91
C LEU A 72 -3.78 9.08 6.40
N LYS A 73 -4.86 8.36 6.74
CA LYS A 73 -5.22 8.05 8.14
C LYS A 73 -4.11 7.35 8.92
N ILE A 74 -3.33 6.47 8.29
CA ILE A 74 -2.22 5.77 8.97
C ILE A 74 -1.17 6.74 9.54
N TYR A 75 -1.03 7.94 8.99
CA TYR A 75 -0.03 8.91 9.42
C TYR A 75 -0.36 9.55 10.79
N GLU A 76 -1.60 9.41 11.24
CA GLU A 76 -2.04 9.78 12.59
C GLU A 76 -1.55 8.76 13.64
N GLU A 77 -1.25 7.52 13.25
CA GLU A 77 -0.75 6.45 14.12
C GLU A 77 0.77 6.58 14.35
N LYS A 78 1.18 7.59 15.14
CA LYS A 78 2.60 7.97 15.33
C LYS A 78 3.51 6.81 15.74
N GLU A 79 3.06 5.96 16.65
CA GLU A 79 3.83 4.79 17.08
C GLU A 79 4.10 3.83 15.92
N ILE A 80 3.10 3.60 15.05
CA ILE A 80 3.25 2.73 13.89
C ILE A 80 4.19 3.35 12.86
N ILE A 81 4.04 4.65 12.60
CA ILE A 81 4.91 5.40 11.69
C ILE A 81 6.37 5.33 12.15
N GLU A 82 6.64 5.68 13.40
CA GLU A 82 8.02 5.70 13.93
C GLU A 82 8.68 4.32 13.91
N LYS A 83 7.91 3.26 14.24
CA LYS A 83 8.43 1.90 14.35
C LYS A 83 8.57 1.16 13.03
N HIS A 84 7.74 1.46 12.03
CA HIS A 84 7.62 0.59 10.85
C HIS A 84 7.80 1.28 9.51
N LEU A 85 7.54 2.59 9.39
CA LEU A 85 7.69 3.30 8.12
C LEU A 85 9.16 3.32 7.69
N ASN A 86 9.44 2.84 6.49
CA ASN A 86 10.77 2.76 5.90
C ASN A 86 11.82 2.01 6.74
N LYS A 87 11.42 0.93 7.45
CA LYS A 87 12.32 0.21 8.38
C LYS A 87 12.82 -1.15 7.91
N TYR A 88 12.28 -1.70 6.83
CA TYR A 88 12.53 -3.09 6.47
C TYR A 88 13.04 -3.24 5.02
N PRO A 89 13.97 -4.16 4.75
CA PRO A 89 14.17 -4.63 3.39
C PRO A 89 12.92 -5.42 2.96
N VAL A 90 12.35 -5.06 1.81
CA VAL A 90 11.11 -5.68 1.30
C VAL A 90 11.41 -6.41 -0.01
N ILE A 91 10.90 -7.63 -0.13
CA ILE A 91 10.88 -8.38 -1.39
C ILE A 91 9.45 -8.37 -1.91
N TYR A 92 9.22 -7.71 -3.04
CA TYR A 92 7.93 -7.71 -3.73
C TYR A 92 7.90 -8.80 -4.81
N LEU A 93 6.95 -9.74 -4.69
CA LEU A 93 6.76 -10.83 -5.66
C LEU A 93 5.37 -10.74 -6.28
N THR A 94 5.30 -10.77 -7.60
CA THR A 94 4.04 -10.77 -8.35
C THR A 94 4.04 -11.84 -9.44
N PHE A 95 2.90 -12.52 -9.58
CA PHE A 95 2.65 -13.54 -10.60
C PHE A 95 1.69 -13.02 -11.69
N LYS A 96 1.38 -11.72 -11.69
CA LYS A 96 0.35 -11.10 -12.55
C LYS A 96 0.58 -11.33 -14.04
N ASP A 97 1.84 -11.29 -14.47
CA ASP A 97 2.22 -11.32 -15.89
C ASP A 97 2.81 -12.67 -16.33
N LEU A 98 2.72 -13.69 -15.47
CA LEU A 98 3.10 -15.04 -15.86
C LEU A 98 2.07 -15.59 -16.83
N LYS A 99 2.52 -15.84 -18.06
CA LYS A 99 1.76 -16.61 -19.04
C LYS A 99 1.96 -18.09 -18.73
N ALA A 100 0.87 -18.85 -18.68
CA ALA A 100 0.98 -20.31 -18.70
C ALA A 100 1.72 -20.72 -20.00
N ALA A 101 2.70 -21.60 -19.86
CA ALA A 101 3.38 -22.24 -20.99
C ALA A 101 2.42 -23.16 -21.75
#